data_AF-A0A9Q0F1M6-F1
#
_entry.id   AF-A0A9Q0F1M6-F1
#
_cell.length_a   1.000
_cell.length_b   1.000
_cell.length_c   1.000
_cell.angle_alpha   90.00
_cell.angle_beta   90.00
_cell.angle_gamma   90.00
#
_symmetry.space_group_name_H-M   'P 1'
#
loop_
_entity.id
_entity.type
_entity.pdbx_description
1 polymer ?
#
loop_
_entity_poly.entity_id
_entity_poly.type
_entity_poly.pdbx_seq_one_letter_code
_entity_poly.pdbx_strand_id
1 'polypeptide(L)'
;MDLARKESAKESQRPVYPFAAIVGQDEMKLCLLLNVIDPKIGEAQATTVRSLVDLLPEITVVAGDPYDSDPEDPESMGIEVRESILSGDELSIKLTRINMERARVDRNPKEFRDSYKAEQEKLQQQISSARSSLSSVQIDHGLKVKISKVCAELNIDGLRRDIVTNRAAIALAALKGRDKVTAEDIATVIPNRLRHRLRKDPLESIDSGLLVQEKFYEGMNKA
;
A
#
# COMPACT_ATOMS: atom_id res chain seq x y z
N MET A 1 -21.50 39.44 -18.51
CA MET A 1 -21.84 38.55 -17.38
C MET A 1 -21.11 37.19 -17.42
N ASP A 2 -20.04 37.03 -18.22
CA ASP A 2 -19.38 35.71 -18.40
C ASP A 2 -17.95 35.59 -17.84
N LEU A 3 -17.32 36.68 -17.37
CA LEU A 3 -15.98 36.59 -16.79
C LEU A 3 -15.95 36.30 -15.28
N ALA A 4 -17.02 36.63 -14.55
CA ALA A 4 -17.10 36.40 -13.09
C ALA A 4 -17.49 34.97 -12.69
N ARG A 5 -18.01 34.15 -13.62
CA ARG A 5 -18.35 32.74 -13.36
C ARG A 5 -17.18 31.77 -13.59
N LYS A 6 -16.14 32.20 -14.30
CA LYS A 6 -14.98 31.35 -14.65
C LYS A 6 -13.96 31.17 -13.53
N GLU A 7 -14.00 31.99 -12.47
CA GLU A 7 -13.07 31.87 -11.33
C GLU A 7 -13.59 30.93 -10.22
N SER A 8 -14.88 30.62 -10.19
CA SER A 8 -15.51 29.80 -9.14
C SER A 8 -15.43 28.27 -9.34
N ALA A 9 -14.73 27.81 -10.38
CA ALA A 9 -14.59 26.37 -10.70
C ALA A 9 -13.14 25.87 -10.62
N LYS A 10 -12.28 26.52 -9.82
CA LYS A 10 -10.94 26.00 -9.51
C LYS A 10 -11.04 24.89 -8.47
N GLU A 11 -11.12 23.66 -8.99
CA GLU A 11 -10.67 22.41 -8.37
C GLU A 11 -11.05 22.21 -6.88
N SER A 12 -12.25 21.67 -6.68
CA SER A 12 -12.51 20.68 -5.63
C SER A 12 -11.74 19.37 -5.94
N GLN A 13 -10.44 19.46 -6.18
CA GLN A 13 -9.59 18.27 -6.27
C GLN A 13 -9.23 17.88 -4.85
N ARG A 14 -9.74 16.70 -4.44
CA ARG A 14 -9.33 16.03 -3.22
C ARG A 14 -7.80 16.08 -3.12
N PRO A 15 -7.21 16.54 -2.00
CA PRO A 15 -5.77 16.60 -1.87
C PRO A 15 -5.16 15.21 -2.09
N VAL A 16 -4.24 15.11 -3.05
CA VAL A 16 -3.54 13.86 -3.38
C VAL A 16 -2.50 13.58 -2.30
N TYR A 17 -2.69 12.51 -1.53
CA TYR A 17 -1.75 12.08 -0.50
C TYR A 17 -0.49 11.46 -1.14
N PRO A 18 0.73 11.91 -0.81
CA PRO A 18 1.95 11.32 -1.35
C PRO A 18 2.11 9.85 -0.97
N PHE A 19 2.45 8.98 -1.92
CA PHE A 19 2.68 7.55 -1.64
C PHE A 19 3.87 7.33 -0.69
N ALA A 20 4.90 8.17 -0.81
CA ALA A 20 6.06 8.17 0.06
C ALA A 20 5.71 8.48 1.54
N ALA A 21 4.61 9.20 1.77
CA ALA A 21 4.15 9.53 3.12
C ALA A 21 3.42 8.38 3.83
N ILE A 22 3.20 7.23 3.17
CA ILE A 22 2.57 6.07 3.83
C ILE A 22 3.59 5.37 4.75
N VAL A 23 3.37 5.46 6.07
CA VAL A 23 4.23 4.86 7.10
C VAL A 23 3.77 3.43 7.47
N GLY A 24 4.72 2.54 7.78
CA GLY A 24 4.46 1.22 8.39
C GLY A 24 3.85 0.14 7.49
N GLN A 25 3.45 0.48 6.26
CA GLN A 25 2.77 -0.44 5.33
C GLN A 25 3.70 -0.90 4.19
N ASP A 26 4.91 -1.35 4.53
CA ASP A 26 5.96 -1.61 3.52
C ASP A 26 5.63 -2.79 2.59
N GLU A 27 5.00 -3.84 3.11
CA GLU A 27 4.53 -4.96 2.28
C GLU A 27 3.47 -4.51 1.27
N MET A 28 2.47 -3.74 1.72
CA MET A 28 1.42 -3.21 0.85
C MET A 28 2.01 -2.26 -0.20
N LYS A 29 2.89 -1.35 0.22
CA LYS A 29 3.59 -0.44 -0.70
C LYS A 29 4.35 -1.22 -1.75
N LEU A 30 5.10 -2.24 -1.36
CA LEU A 30 5.82 -3.11 -2.28
C LEU A 30 4.87 -3.80 -3.26
N CYS A 31 3.78 -4.42 -2.79
CA CYS A 31 2.78 -5.05 -3.66
C CYS A 31 2.22 -4.09 -4.70
N LEU A 32 1.88 -2.86 -4.30
CA LEU A 32 1.36 -1.83 -5.19
C LEU A 32 2.41 -1.41 -6.23
N LEU A 33 3.66 -1.19 -5.80
CA LEU A 33 4.76 -0.82 -6.71
C LEU A 33 5.03 -1.91 -7.75
N LEU A 34 5.09 -3.16 -7.35
CA LEU A 34 5.31 -4.28 -8.27
C LEU A 34 4.17 -4.39 -9.30
N ASN A 35 2.91 -4.20 -8.87
CA ASN A 35 1.75 -4.20 -9.77
C ASN A 35 1.76 -3.00 -10.75
N VAL A 36 2.29 -1.85 -10.35
CA VAL A 36 2.47 -0.69 -11.25
C VAL A 36 3.56 -0.97 -12.30
N ILE A 37 4.65 -1.62 -11.89
CA ILE A 37 5.76 -1.97 -12.78
C ILE A 37 5.34 -3.05 -13.78
N ASP A 38 4.70 -4.11 -13.29
CA ASP A 38 4.21 -5.21 -14.12
C ASP A 38 2.72 -5.50 -13.82
N PRO A 39 1.80 -4.87 -14.57
CA PRO A 39 0.36 -5.04 -14.38
C PRO A 39 -0.13 -6.48 -14.58
N LYS A 40 0.65 -7.35 -15.24
CA LYS A 40 0.29 -8.75 -15.47
C LYS A 40 0.54 -9.62 -14.22
N ILE A 41 1.17 -9.09 -13.17
CA ILE A 41 1.26 -9.77 -11.86
C ILE A 41 -0.15 -10.00 -11.31
N GLY A 42 -1.00 -8.98 -11.34
CA GLY A 42 -2.42 -9.04 -10.99
C GLY A 42 -2.69 -9.39 -9.51
N GLU A 43 -3.40 -8.51 -8.80
CA GLU A 43 -3.77 -8.77 -7.40
C GLU A 43 -5.15 -8.21 -7.05
N ALA A 44 -5.96 -9.02 -6.37
CA ALA A 44 -7.26 -8.63 -5.82
C ALA A 44 -7.16 -7.55 -4.74
N GLN A 45 -5.99 -7.36 -4.11
CA GLN A 45 -5.78 -6.34 -3.06
C GLN A 45 -6.00 -4.90 -3.54
N ALA A 46 -5.69 -4.56 -4.80
CA ALA A 46 -5.98 -3.22 -5.32
C ALA A 46 -7.50 -2.96 -5.45
N THR A 47 -8.28 -4.01 -5.68
CA THR A 47 -9.75 -3.96 -5.69
C THR A 47 -10.30 -3.99 -4.27
N THR A 48 -9.72 -4.79 -3.36
CA THR A 48 -10.13 -4.88 -1.94
C THR A 48 -9.84 -3.61 -1.16
N VAL A 49 -8.68 -2.96 -1.37
CA VAL A 49 -8.36 -1.67 -0.75
C VAL A 49 -9.30 -0.58 -1.26
N ARG A 50 -9.67 -0.60 -2.54
CA ARG A 50 -10.68 0.31 -3.10
C ARG A 50 -12.08 0.03 -2.54
N SER A 51 -12.49 -1.23 -2.43
CA SER A 51 -13.79 -1.59 -1.86
C SER A 51 -13.87 -1.37 -0.35
N LEU A 52 -12.76 -1.50 0.39
CA LEU A 52 -12.72 -1.27 1.83
C LEU A 52 -12.89 0.21 2.17
N VAL A 53 -12.31 1.11 1.36
CA VAL A 53 -12.50 2.56 1.49
C VAL A 53 -13.98 2.97 1.29
N ASP A 54 -14.71 2.23 0.46
CA ASP A 54 -16.16 2.44 0.26
C ASP A 54 -17.03 1.83 1.39
N LEU A 55 -16.45 0.97 2.24
CA LEU A 55 -17.13 0.29 3.36
C LEU A 55 -16.80 0.88 4.74
N LEU A 56 -15.89 1.84 4.82
CA LEU A 56 -15.61 2.54 6.09
C LEU A 56 -16.79 3.46 6.45
N PRO A 57 -17.31 3.38 7.69
CA PRO A 57 -18.39 4.27 8.12
C PRO A 57 -17.92 5.73 8.12
N GLU A 58 -18.85 6.63 7.83
CA GLU A 58 -18.63 8.04 8.09
C GLU A 58 -18.60 8.25 9.61
N ILE A 59 -17.59 8.99 10.08
CA ILE A 59 -17.44 9.39 11.48
C ILE A 59 -17.80 10.86 11.63
N THR A 60 -18.33 11.19 12.80
CA THR A 60 -18.77 12.54 13.16
C THR A 60 -17.63 13.26 13.85
N VAL A 61 -17.23 14.43 13.35
CA VAL A 61 -16.08 15.19 13.87
C VAL A 61 -16.44 16.66 14.04
N VAL A 62 -15.76 17.36 14.96
CA VAL A 62 -15.91 18.81 15.13
C VAL A 62 -15.34 19.54 13.91
N ALA A 63 -16.19 20.28 13.21
CA ALA A 63 -15.85 20.98 11.99
C ALA A 63 -14.88 22.14 12.28
N GLY A 64 -13.71 22.09 11.64
CA GLY A 64 -12.65 23.07 11.85
C GLY A 64 -11.67 22.69 12.95
N ASP A 65 -11.93 21.62 13.70
CA ASP A 65 -10.96 21.08 14.64
C ASP A 65 -9.83 20.35 13.87
N PRO A 66 -8.55 20.70 14.09
CA PRO A 66 -7.41 20.08 13.39
C PRO A 66 -7.18 18.60 13.73
N TYR A 67 -7.85 18.07 14.76
CA TYR A 67 -7.67 16.72 15.27
C TYR A 67 -8.86 15.80 14.93
N ASP A 68 -9.84 16.30 14.17
CA ASP A 68 -11.08 15.57 13.85
C ASP A 68 -11.72 15.02 15.16
N SER A 69 -11.67 15.79 16.25
CA SER A 69 -12.20 15.41 17.57
C SER A 69 -13.64 14.94 17.44
N ASP A 70 -13.95 13.82 18.09
CA ASP A 70 -15.31 13.34 18.19
C ASP A 70 -16.06 14.24 19.18
N PRO A 71 -17.17 14.89 18.78
CA PRO A 71 -17.95 15.76 19.66
C PRO A 71 -18.55 15.02 20.87
N GLU A 72 -18.55 13.68 20.87
CA GLU A 72 -19.04 12.83 21.95
C GLU A 72 -17.93 12.17 22.78
N ASP A 73 -16.64 12.27 22.38
CA ASP A 73 -15.50 11.72 23.13
C ASP A 73 -14.57 12.82 23.69
N PRO A 74 -14.70 13.17 24.98
CA PRO A 74 -13.87 14.18 25.65
C PRO A 74 -12.37 13.86 25.70
N GLU A 75 -11.95 12.60 25.53
CA GLU A 75 -10.53 12.24 25.46
C GLU A 75 -9.93 12.54 24.09
N SER A 76 -10.75 12.57 23.04
CA SER A 76 -10.36 12.96 21.68
C SER A 76 -10.32 14.49 21.46
N MET A 77 -10.90 15.27 22.38
CA MET A 77 -11.08 16.72 22.23
C MET A 77 -9.82 17.53 22.55
N GLY A 78 -9.41 18.38 21.61
CA GLY A 78 -8.42 19.43 21.85
C GLY A 78 -8.91 20.47 22.88
N ILE A 79 -7.97 21.19 23.50
CA ILE A 79 -8.27 22.20 24.53
C ILE A 79 -9.27 23.25 24.02
N GLU A 80 -9.10 23.72 22.78
CA GLU A 80 -9.95 24.74 22.15
C GLU A 80 -11.41 24.28 21.97
N VAL A 81 -11.61 23.01 21.60
CA VAL A 81 -12.94 22.40 21.47
C VAL A 81 -13.62 22.31 22.84
N ARG A 82 -12.86 21.92 23.88
CA ARG A 82 -13.38 21.83 25.25
C ARG A 82 -13.72 23.20 25.82
N GLU A 83 -12.91 24.22 25.56
CA GLU A 83 -13.17 25.59 25.97
C GLU A 83 -14.40 26.18 25.28
N SER A 84 -14.63 25.83 24.01
CA SER A 84 -15.83 26.24 23.25
C SER A 84 -17.10 25.60 23.86
N ILE A 85 -17.05 24.31 24.20
CA ILE A 85 -18.17 23.62 24.89
C ILE A 85 -18.44 24.26 26.25
N LEU A 86 -17.39 24.54 27.03
CA LEU A 86 -17.52 25.15 28.37
C LEU A 86 -18.07 26.58 28.32
N SER A 87 -17.79 27.30 27.23
CA SER A 87 -18.31 28.65 26.98
C SER A 87 -19.75 28.66 26.47
N GLY A 88 -20.31 27.48 26.17
CA GLY A 88 -21.67 27.31 25.67
C GLY A 88 -21.81 27.54 24.15
N ASP A 89 -20.70 27.54 23.42
CA ASP A 89 -20.71 27.71 21.97
C ASP A 89 -21.23 26.46 21.27
N GLU A 90 -22.01 26.66 20.21
CA GLU A 90 -22.57 25.57 19.42
C GLU A 90 -21.49 25.01 18.49
N LEU A 91 -21.03 23.78 18.77
CA LEU A 91 -20.02 23.12 17.93
C LEU A 91 -20.59 22.81 16.55
N SER A 92 -19.93 23.30 15.52
CA SER A 92 -20.21 22.87 14.15
C SER A 92 -19.67 21.46 13.96
N ILE A 93 -20.48 20.53 13.46
CA ILE A 93 -20.14 19.12 13.32
C ILE A 93 -20.16 18.74 11.84
N LYS A 94 -19.22 17.88 11.40
CA LYS A 94 -19.11 17.39 10.03
C LYS A 94 -18.91 15.87 10.00
N LEU A 95 -19.52 15.22 9.02
CA LEU A 95 -19.24 13.82 8.70
C LEU A 95 -18.00 13.70 7.80
N THR A 96 -17.04 12.86 8.18
CA THR A 96 -15.82 12.59 7.41
C THR A 96 -15.48 11.10 7.45
N ARG A 97 -14.67 10.60 6.50
CA ARG A 97 -14.19 9.20 6.52
C ARG A 97 -12.97 9.08 7.45
N ILE A 98 -12.63 7.92 7.98
CA ILE A 98 -11.37 7.74 8.74
C ILE A 98 -10.17 7.81 7.75
N ASN A 99 -9.23 8.75 7.92
CA ASN A 99 -7.93 8.72 7.22
C ASN A 99 -6.79 8.68 8.25
N MET A 100 -5.85 7.75 8.06
CA MET A 100 -4.84 7.41 9.07
C MET A 100 -3.63 8.35 9.24
N GLU A 101 -3.50 9.50 8.58
CA GLU A 101 -2.45 10.51 8.89
C GLU A 101 -2.88 11.93 8.44
N ARG A 102 -3.82 12.54 9.17
CA ARG A 102 -4.51 13.77 8.73
C ARG A 102 -3.94 15.09 9.22
N ALA A 103 -3.42 15.15 10.45
CA ALA A 103 -3.14 16.42 11.13
C ALA A 103 -2.14 17.37 10.41
N ARG A 104 -1.28 16.85 9.51
CA ARG A 104 -0.37 17.67 8.69
C ARG A 104 -0.93 18.03 7.31
N VAL A 105 -1.74 17.16 6.72
CA VAL A 105 -2.36 17.39 5.41
C VAL A 105 -3.43 18.47 5.51
N ASP A 106 -4.22 18.45 6.59
CA ASP A 106 -5.37 19.34 6.70
C ASP A 106 -4.98 20.79 7.05
N ARG A 107 -3.83 20.99 7.71
CA ARG A 107 -3.28 22.32 8.06
C ARG A 107 -2.67 23.05 6.87
N ASN A 108 -1.87 22.37 6.04
CA ASN A 108 -1.31 22.95 4.81
C ASN A 108 -1.04 21.85 3.76
N PRO A 109 -2.06 21.47 2.96
CA PRO A 109 -1.93 20.36 2.02
C PRO A 109 -0.86 20.58 0.95
N LYS A 110 -0.50 21.84 0.66
CA LYS A 110 0.50 22.16 -0.35
C LYS A 110 1.91 21.95 0.18
N GLU A 111 2.21 22.50 1.36
CA GLU A 111 3.51 22.35 2.02
C GLU A 111 3.82 20.89 2.38
N PHE A 112 2.81 20.14 2.84
CA PHE A 112 2.95 18.70 3.05
C PHE A 112 3.27 17.95 1.75
N ARG A 113 2.65 18.31 0.62
CA ARG A 113 3.01 17.69 -0.68
C ARG A 113 4.41 18.09 -1.11
N ASP A 114 4.78 19.35 -0.93
CA ASP A 114 6.09 19.87 -1.28
C ASP A 114 7.20 19.18 -0.45
N SER A 115 6.96 18.83 0.81
CA SER A 115 7.93 18.12 1.64
C SER A 115 8.26 16.71 1.14
N TYR A 116 7.32 16.03 0.49
CA TYR A 116 7.51 14.68 -0.09
C TYR A 116 7.79 14.71 -1.60
N LYS A 117 7.88 15.89 -2.22
CA LYS A 117 8.02 16.02 -3.67
C LYS A 117 9.27 15.34 -4.21
N ALA A 118 10.41 15.54 -3.56
CA ALA A 118 11.68 14.93 -3.97
C ALA A 118 11.63 13.39 -3.89
N GLU A 119 11.03 12.83 -2.83
CA GLU A 119 10.88 11.38 -2.67
C GLU A 119 9.92 10.78 -3.70
N GLN A 120 8.81 11.49 -3.99
CA GLN A 120 7.86 11.11 -5.03
C GLN A 120 8.49 11.16 -6.43
N GLU A 121 9.26 12.19 -6.75
CA GLU A 121 9.97 12.30 -8.03
C GLU A 121 11.00 11.18 -8.18
N LYS A 122 11.76 10.88 -7.12
CA LYS A 122 12.69 9.75 -7.10
C LYS A 122 11.97 8.42 -7.34
N LEU A 123 10.85 8.19 -6.66
CA LEU A 123 10.07 6.98 -6.80
C LEU A 123 9.47 6.86 -8.21
N GLN A 124 8.97 7.95 -8.79
CA GLN A 124 8.47 7.99 -10.17
C GLN A 124 9.57 7.67 -11.19
N GLN A 125 10.78 8.21 -10.99
CA GLN A 125 11.94 7.88 -11.82
C GLN A 125 12.29 6.40 -11.69
N GLN A 126 12.36 5.86 -10.48
CA GLN A 126 12.62 4.44 -10.23
C GLN A 126 11.59 3.54 -10.91
N ILE A 127 10.30 3.84 -10.78
CA ILE A 127 9.21 3.08 -11.44
C ILE A 127 9.37 3.16 -12.96
N SER A 128 9.64 4.34 -13.51
CA SER A 128 9.79 4.53 -14.95
C SER A 128 10.98 3.74 -15.50
N SER A 129 12.13 3.81 -14.84
CA SER A 129 13.32 3.03 -15.19
C SER A 129 13.06 1.53 -15.09
N ALA A 130 12.40 1.08 -14.02
CA ALA A 130 12.08 -0.34 -13.82
C ALA A 130 11.13 -0.87 -14.92
N ARG A 131 10.14 -0.08 -15.33
CA ARG A 131 9.23 -0.45 -16.44
C ARG A 131 9.97 -0.57 -17.76
N SER A 132 10.91 0.33 -18.03
CA SER A 132 11.72 0.30 -19.26
C SER A 132 12.69 -0.89 -19.29
N SER A 133 13.28 -1.26 -18.15
CA SER A 133 14.24 -2.38 -18.07
C SER A 133 13.57 -3.75 -17.87
N LEU A 134 12.29 -3.81 -17.50
CA LEU A 134 11.58 -5.03 -17.12
C LEU A 134 11.75 -6.19 -18.12
N SER A 135 11.73 -5.92 -19.42
CA SER A 135 11.86 -6.95 -20.47
C SER A 135 13.26 -7.54 -20.58
N SER A 136 14.28 -6.85 -20.05
CA SER A 136 15.69 -7.25 -20.10
C SER A 136 16.14 -8.05 -18.87
N VAL A 137 15.36 -8.00 -17.78
CA VAL A 137 15.69 -8.66 -16.52
C VAL A 137 15.58 -10.17 -16.65
N GLN A 138 16.64 -10.87 -16.26
CA GLN A 138 16.77 -12.32 -16.36
C GLN A 138 16.55 -13.01 -15.02
N ILE A 139 15.94 -14.19 -15.06
CA ILE A 139 15.85 -15.09 -13.92
C ILE A 139 16.42 -16.45 -14.34
N ASP A 140 17.38 -16.91 -13.55
CA ASP A 140 18.07 -18.18 -13.76
C ASP A 140 17.10 -19.36 -13.72
N HIS A 141 17.37 -20.38 -14.54
CA HIS A 141 16.53 -21.57 -14.62
C HIS A 141 16.44 -22.30 -13.28
N GLY A 142 17.54 -22.40 -12.53
CA GLY A 142 17.57 -23.00 -11.21
C GLY A 142 16.64 -22.28 -10.23
N LEU A 143 16.59 -20.95 -10.27
CA LEU A 143 15.65 -20.16 -9.46
C LEU A 143 14.18 -20.43 -9.83
N LYS A 144 13.87 -20.57 -11.13
CA LYS A 144 12.50 -20.93 -11.58
C LYS A 144 12.08 -22.29 -11.03
N VAL A 145 12.97 -23.29 -11.10
CA VAL A 145 12.72 -24.64 -10.57
C VAL A 145 12.46 -24.58 -9.06
N LYS A 146 13.24 -23.78 -8.32
CA LYS A 146 13.04 -23.60 -6.88
C LYS A 146 11.69 -22.95 -6.55
N ILE A 147 11.26 -21.94 -7.30
CA ILE A 147 9.92 -21.36 -7.15
C ILE A 147 8.85 -22.44 -7.33
N SER A 148 8.95 -23.26 -8.39
CA SER A 148 7.98 -24.33 -8.64
C SER A 148 7.98 -25.40 -7.55
N LYS A 149 9.15 -25.76 -7.02
CA LYS A 149 9.27 -26.70 -5.90
C LYS A 149 8.55 -26.18 -4.65
N VAL A 150 8.78 -24.92 -4.27
CA VAL A 150 8.13 -24.31 -3.10
C VAL A 150 6.61 -24.21 -3.30
N CYS A 151 6.16 -23.81 -4.48
CA CYS A 151 4.72 -23.77 -4.81
C CYS A 151 4.06 -25.17 -4.73
N ALA A 152 4.78 -26.22 -5.13
CA ALA A 152 4.30 -27.60 -5.06
C ALA A 152 4.25 -28.12 -3.61
N GLU A 153 5.29 -27.85 -2.81
CA GLU A 153 5.34 -28.25 -1.39
C GLU A 153 4.24 -27.59 -0.55
N LEU A 154 3.85 -26.37 -0.90
CA LEU A 154 2.76 -25.65 -0.24
C LEU A 154 1.35 -26.13 -0.66
N ASN A 155 1.23 -27.19 -1.48
CA ASN A 155 -0.03 -27.79 -1.96
C ASN A 155 -1.02 -26.77 -2.54
N ILE A 156 -0.50 -25.72 -3.15
CA ILE A 156 -1.34 -24.70 -3.72
C ILE A 156 -1.58 -25.12 -5.19
N ASP A 157 -2.80 -25.00 -5.72
CA ASP A 157 -3.12 -25.53 -7.07
C ASP A 157 -2.82 -24.57 -8.24
N GLY A 158 -2.18 -25.06 -9.29
CA GLY A 158 -2.05 -24.41 -10.61
C GLY A 158 -0.82 -23.51 -10.85
N LEU A 159 -0.37 -23.45 -12.12
CA LEU A 159 0.85 -22.77 -12.58
C LEU A 159 0.81 -21.23 -12.50
N ARG A 160 -0.36 -20.65 -12.22
CA ARG A 160 -0.51 -19.19 -12.17
C ARG A 160 0.40 -18.57 -11.10
N ARG A 161 0.66 -19.27 -10.00
CA ARG A 161 1.48 -18.73 -8.91
C ARG A 161 2.96 -18.72 -9.23
N ASP A 162 3.44 -19.75 -9.91
CA ASP A 162 4.78 -19.80 -10.46
C ASP A 162 4.99 -18.57 -11.36
N ILE A 163 4.06 -18.33 -12.28
CA ILE A 163 4.12 -17.17 -13.18
C ILE A 163 4.11 -15.86 -12.39
N VAL A 164 3.17 -15.69 -11.45
CA VAL A 164 3.05 -14.45 -10.65
C VAL A 164 4.29 -14.20 -9.79
N THR A 165 4.84 -15.24 -9.16
CA THR A 165 6.03 -15.13 -8.31
C THR A 165 7.27 -14.81 -9.12
N ASN A 166 7.45 -15.46 -10.28
CA ASN A 166 8.51 -15.14 -11.23
C ASN A 166 8.43 -13.67 -11.67
N ARG A 167 7.24 -13.21 -12.08
CA ARG A 167 7.02 -11.81 -12.51
C ARG A 167 7.27 -10.81 -11.39
N ALA A 168 6.82 -11.12 -10.17
CA ALA A 168 7.06 -10.27 -9.00
C ALA A 168 8.55 -10.17 -8.66
N ALA A 169 9.30 -11.27 -8.75
CA ALA A 169 10.74 -11.28 -8.51
C ALA A 169 11.49 -10.47 -9.60
N ILE A 170 11.08 -10.59 -10.86
CA ILE A 170 11.60 -9.79 -11.99
C ILE A 170 11.31 -8.30 -11.76
N ALA A 171 10.07 -7.94 -11.41
CA ALA A 171 9.69 -6.56 -11.14
C ALA A 171 10.45 -5.97 -9.94
N LEU A 172 10.74 -6.78 -8.91
CA LEU A 172 11.54 -6.34 -7.76
C LEU A 172 13.01 -6.12 -8.14
N ALA A 173 13.60 -7.01 -8.93
CA ALA A 173 14.95 -6.81 -9.45
C ALA A 173 15.03 -5.55 -10.32
N ALA A 174 14.05 -5.32 -11.19
CA ALA A 174 13.94 -4.10 -12.01
C ALA A 174 13.80 -2.84 -11.15
N LEU A 175 12.95 -2.87 -10.11
CA LEU A 175 12.78 -1.77 -9.14
C LEU A 175 14.07 -1.43 -8.41
N LYS A 176 14.87 -2.45 -8.07
CA LYS A 176 16.21 -2.29 -7.47
C LYS A 176 17.29 -1.93 -8.49
N GLY A 177 16.95 -1.71 -9.77
CA GLY A 177 17.88 -1.32 -10.82
C GLY A 177 18.81 -2.44 -11.29
N ARG A 178 18.45 -3.70 -11.07
CA ARG A 178 19.23 -4.89 -11.47
C ARG A 178 18.65 -5.57 -12.70
N ASP A 179 19.53 -6.24 -13.44
CA ASP A 179 19.22 -7.04 -14.63
C ASP A 179 19.08 -8.54 -14.35
N LYS A 180 19.37 -8.98 -13.13
CA LYS A 180 19.25 -10.38 -12.70
C LYS A 180 18.50 -10.51 -11.38
N VAL A 181 17.58 -11.47 -11.35
CA VAL A 181 16.85 -11.87 -10.15
C VAL A 181 17.76 -12.65 -9.20
N THR A 182 17.65 -12.36 -7.92
CA THR A 182 18.36 -13.06 -6.84
C THR A 182 17.41 -13.91 -6.02
N ALA A 183 17.94 -14.86 -5.23
CA ALA A 183 17.13 -15.64 -4.30
C ALA A 183 16.44 -14.75 -3.25
N GLU A 184 17.08 -13.66 -2.83
CA GLU A 184 16.53 -12.69 -1.88
C GLU A 184 15.30 -11.98 -2.43
N ASP A 185 15.28 -11.66 -3.73
CA ASP A 185 14.10 -11.08 -4.36
C ASP A 185 12.90 -12.03 -4.29
N ILE A 186 13.15 -13.31 -4.52
CA ILE A 186 12.12 -14.34 -4.43
C ILE A 186 11.64 -14.48 -2.98
N ALA A 187 12.56 -14.55 -2.02
CA ALA A 187 12.24 -14.59 -0.59
C ALA A 187 11.39 -13.40 -0.13
N THR A 188 11.62 -12.23 -0.70
CA THR A 188 10.88 -11.00 -0.39
C THR A 188 9.45 -11.04 -0.93
N VAL A 189 9.24 -11.52 -2.17
CA VAL A 189 7.92 -11.47 -2.82
C VAL A 189 7.06 -12.68 -2.48
N ILE A 190 7.64 -13.86 -2.26
CA ILE A 190 6.91 -15.12 -2.15
C ILE A 190 5.87 -15.15 -1.00
N PRO A 191 6.12 -14.60 0.21
CA PRO A 191 5.14 -14.64 1.30
C PRO A 191 3.92 -13.80 0.95
N ASN A 192 4.16 -12.61 0.38
CA ASN A 192 3.11 -11.70 -0.07
C ASN A 192 2.22 -12.33 -1.15
N ARG A 193 2.81 -13.11 -2.07
CA ARG A 193 2.07 -13.75 -3.17
C ARG A 193 1.30 -15.01 -2.73
N LEU A 194 1.80 -15.73 -1.73
CA LEU A 194 1.32 -17.07 -1.40
C LEU A 194 0.46 -17.14 -0.13
N ARG A 195 0.65 -16.25 0.86
CA ARG A 195 -0.01 -16.33 2.19
C ARG A 195 -1.53 -16.48 2.14
N HIS A 196 -2.19 -15.75 1.24
CA HIS A 196 -3.65 -15.73 1.11
C HIS A 196 -4.22 -16.95 0.38
N ARG A 197 -3.33 -17.83 -0.12
CA ARG A 197 -3.70 -19.01 -0.88
C ARG A 197 -3.40 -20.30 -0.13
N LEU A 198 -2.74 -20.21 1.02
CA LEU A 198 -2.53 -21.36 1.88
C LEU A 198 -3.86 -21.77 2.51
N ARG A 199 -4.16 -23.07 2.43
CA ARG A 199 -5.22 -23.66 3.26
C ARG A 199 -4.66 -23.74 4.67
N LYS A 200 -5.19 -22.93 5.58
CA LYS A 200 -4.81 -23.00 6.99
C LYS A 200 -5.49 -24.20 7.63
N ASP A 201 -4.73 -25.01 8.35
CA ASP A 201 -5.31 -25.91 9.33
C ASP A 201 -5.89 -25.04 10.47
N PRO A 202 -7.15 -25.22 10.89
CA PRO A 202 -7.72 -24.49 12.03
C PRO A 202 -6.90 -24.60 13.33
N LEU A 203 -6.02 -25.59 13.45
CA LEU A 203 -5.16 -25.83 14.61
C LEU A 203 -3.74 -25.27 14.46
N GLU A 204 -3.38 -24.73 13.30
CA GLU A 204 -2.05 -24.13 13.06
C GLU A 204 -1.96 -22.72 13.67
N SER A 205 -1.04 -22.53 14.62
CA SER A 205 -0.78 -21.23 15.28
C SER A 205 0.26 -20.36 14.56
N ILE A 206 0.90 -20.87 13.51
CA ILE A 206 2.00 -20.20 12.81
C ILE A 206 1.43 -19.22 11.78
N ASP A 207 2.02 -18.02 11.71
CA ASP A 207 1.68 -17.06 10.66
C ASP A 207 2.00 -17.64 9.28
N SER A 208 1.05 -17.51 8.36
CA SER A 208 1.15 -18.10 7.02
C SER A 208 2.24 -17.46 6.17
N GLY A 209 2.67 -16.23 6.46
CA GLY A 209 3.82 -15.60 5.81
C GLY A 209 5.14 -16.22 6.27
N LEU A 210 5.29 -16.41 7.58
CA LEU A 210 6.46 -17.08 8.18
C LEU A 210 6.62 -18.52 7.67
N LEU A 211 5.52 -19.28 7.61
CA LEU A 211 5.54 -20.65 7.06
C LEU A 211 6.04 -20.68 5.60
N VAL A 212 5.62 -19.73 4.77
CA VAL A 212 6.10 -19.64 3.38
C VAL A 212 7.59 -19.33 3.33
N GLN A 213 8.08 -18.45 4.19
CA GLN A 213 9.51 -18.12 4.25
C GLN A 213 10.34 -19.33 4.69
N GLU A 214 9.91 -20.04 5.74
CA GLU A 214 10.59 -21.25 6.21
C GLU A 214 10.69 -22.29 5.10
N LYS A 215 9.57 -22.60 4.44
CA LYS A 215 9.53 -23.55 3.32
C LYS A 215 10.39 -23.09 2.15
N PHE A 216 10.42 -21.79 1.88
CA PHE A 216 11.31 -21.24 0.85
C PHE A 216 12.79 -21.51 1.18
N TYR A 217 13.25 -21.21 2.40
CA TYR A 217 14.64 -21.45 2.79
C TYR A 217 14.99 -22.94 2.90
N GLU A 218 14.06 -23.79 3.36
CA GLU A 218 14.22 -25.25 3.33
C GLU A 218 14.41 -25.77 1.89
N GLY A 219 13.56 -25.30 0.96
CA GLY A 219 13.63 -25.65 -0.46
C GLY A 219 14.90 -25.13 -1.14
N MET A 220 15.43 -23.99 -0.68
CA MET A 220 16.68 -23.39 -1.18
C MET A 220 17.92 -24.20 -0.81
N ASN A 221 17.92 -24.85 0.36
CA ASN A 221 19.04 -25.63 0.91
C ASN A 221 19.05 -27.10 0.49
N LYS A 222 17.91 -27.65 0.05
CA LYS A 222 17.82 -29.00 -0.53
C LYS A 222 18.18 -28.94 -2.03
N ALA A 223 19.48 -29.05 -2.32
CA ALA A 223 20.04 -29.23 -3.66
C ALA A 223 19.81 -30.65 -4.18
#